data_AF-A0A841S737-F1
#
_entry.id   AF-A0A841S737-F1
#
_cell.length_a   1.000
_cell.length_b   1.000
_cell.length_c   1.000
_cell.angle_alpha   90.00
_cell.angle_beta   90.00
_cell.angle_gamma   90.00
#
_symmetry.space_group_name_H-M   'P 1'
#
loop_
_entity.id
_entity.type
_entity.pdbx_description
1 polymer ?
#
loop_
_entity_poly.entity_id
_entity_poly.type
_entity_poly.pdbx_seq_one_letter_code
_entity_poly.pdbx_strand_id
1 'polypeptide(L)' 'MNLQITKGDPTPEELAALVAVLAARPAASPEPVETERASNWATYWRNARQPFHAGPGQWRASAHP' A
#
# COMPACT_ATOMS: atom_id res chain seq x y z
N MET A 1 -7.27 -1.11 17.68
CA MET A 1 -8.17 -1.63 16.62
C MET A 1 -9.59 -1.31 17.05
N ASN A 2 -10.38 -0.59 16.24
CA ASN A 2 -11.80 -0.35 16.51
C ASN A 2 -12.61 -0.90 15.32
N LEU A 3 -13.55 -1.80 15.58
CA LEU A 3 -14.38 -2.46 14.57
C LEU A 3 -15.84 -2.09 14.82
N GLN A 4 -16.52 -1.60 13.80
CA GLN A 4 -17.93 -1.23 13.87
C GLN A 4 -18.69 -1.83 12.68
N ILE A 5 -19.85 -2.42 12.96
CA ILE A 5 -20.77 -2.91 11.93
C ILE A 5 -21.69 -1.75 11.55
N THR A 6 -21.58 -1.26 10.32
CA THR A 6 -22.39 -0.13 9.83
C THR A 6 -23.64 -0.57 9.07
N LYS A 7 -23.71 -1.84 8.66
CA LYS A 7 -24.84 -2.41 7.92
C LYS A 7 -24.91 -3.93 8.10
N GLY A 8 -26.13 -4.47 8.14
CA GLY A 8 -26.40 -5.90 8.30
C GLY A 8 -26.45 -6.34 9.76
N ASP A 9 -26.85 -7.60 9.97
CA ASP A 9 -26.90 -8.25 11.29
C ASP A 9 -26.20 -9.62 11.17
N PRO A 10 -24.86 -9.65 11.30
CA PRO A 10 -24.09 -10.87 11.12
C PRO A 10 -24.39 -11.85 12.24
N THR A 11 -24.35 -13.14 11.92
CA THR A 11 -24.49 -14.15 12.98
C THR A 11 -23.25 -14.13 13.89
N PRO A 12 -23.35 -14.67 15.11
CA PRO A 12 -22.20 -14.78 16.02
C PRO A 12 -21.00 -15.50 15.40
N GLU A 13 -21.25 -16.51 14.57
CA GLU A 13 -20.23 -17.30 13.88
C GLU A 13 -19.48 -16.48 12.82
N GLU A 14 -20.21 -15.68 12.04
CA GLU A 14 -19.61 -14.81 11.02
C GLU A 14 -18.75 -13.72 11.66
N LEU A 15 -19.22 -13.13 12.76
CA LEU A 15 -18.44 -12.15 13.51
C LEU A 15 -17.17 -12.78 14.11
N ALA A 16 -17.27 -13.99 14.67
CA ALA A 16 -16.11 -14.72 15.19
C ALA A 16 -15.09 -15.03 14.09
N ALA A 17 -15.54 -15.46 12.91
CA ALA A 17 -14.68 -15.73 11.76
C ALA A 17 -13.93 -14.45 11.31
N LEU A 18 -14.62 -13.31 11.24
CA LEU A 18 -14.01 -12.03 10.87
C LEU A 18 -12.93 -11.62 11.89
N VAL A 19 -13.23 -11.71 13.18
CA VAL A 19 -12.28 -11.39 14.26
C VAL A 19 -11.06 -12.31 14.20
N ALA A 20 -11.26 -13.61 13.98
CA ALA A 20 -10.16 -14.57 13.87
C ALA A 20 -9.22 -14.23 12.70
N VAL A 21 -9.75 -13.88 11.54
CA VAL A 21 -8.95 -13.46 10.38
C VAL A 21 -8.17 -12.17 10.67
N LEU A 22 -8.82 -11.17 11.29
CA LEU A 22 -8.16 -9.91 11.64
C LEU A 22 -7.06 -10.11 12.69
N ALA A 23 -7.27 -11.01 13.66
CA ALA A 23 -6.28 -11.34 14.69
C ALA A 23 -5.09 -12.14 14.13
N ALA A 24 -5.34 -13.02 13.16
CA ALA A 24 -4.31 -13.80 12.50
C ALA A 24 -3.50 -13.01 11.46
N ARG A 25 -3.94 -11.81 11.09
CA ARG A 25 -3.24 -10.98 10.11
C ARG A 25 -1.87 -10.57 10.68
N PRO A 26 -0.75 -10.89 10.00
CA PRO A 26 0.55 -10.43 10.45
C PRO A 26 0.57 -8.90 10.49
N ALA A 27 1.19 -8.34 11.55
CA ALA A 27 1.48 -6.92 11.58
C ALA A 27 2.27 -6.57 10.32
N ALA A 28 1.91 -5.45 9.67
CA ALA A 28 2.65 -4.99 8.51
C ALA A 28 4.13 -4.90 8.90
N SER A 29 5.00 -5.58 8.15
CA SER A 29 6.43 -5.41 8.32
C SER A 29 6.72 -3.91 8.25
N PRO A 30 7.59 -3.36 9.12
CA PRO A 30 7.99 -1.96 8.97
C PRO A 30 8.39 -1.74 7.52
N GLU A 31 7.74 -0.78 6.86
CA GLU A 31 8.12 -0.39 5.51
C GLU A 31 9.62 -0.02 5.59
N PRO A 32 10.45 -0.55 4.67
CA PRO A 32 11.85 -0.15 4.63
C PRO A 32 11.90 1.38 4.57
N VAL A 33 12.81 1.99 5.33
CA VAL A 33 13.00 3.44 5.33
C VAL A 33 13.30 3.85 3.87
N GLU A 34 12.29 4.40 3.20
CA GLU A 34 12.44 4.91 1.86
C GLU A 34 13.38 6.11 1.96
N THR A 35 14.57 5.96 1.38
CA THR A 35 15.39 7.13 1.06
C THR A 35 14.53 8.03 0.18
N GLU A 36 14.39 9.32 0.53
CA GLU A 36 13.66 10.29 -0.27
C GLU A 36 14.23 10.27 -1.69
N ARG A 37 13.54 9.55 -2.57
CA ARG A 37 13.91 9.44 -3.97
C ARG A 37 13.12 10.52 -4.67
N ALA A 38 13.83 11.52 -5.18
CA ALA A 38 13.22 12.61 -5.93
C ALA A 38 12.29 12.06 -7.01
N SER A 39 11.15 12.72 -7.21
CA SER A 39 10.23 12.40 -8.28
C SER A 39 10.97 12.18 -9.60
N ASN A 40 10.67 11.06 -10.27
CA ASN A 40 11.17 10.84 -11.62
C ASN A 40 10.63 11.89 -12.60
N TRP A 41 9.68 12.75 -12.23
CA TRP A 41 9.19 13.84 -13.07
C TRP A 41 10.17 15.00 -13.21
N ALA A 42 10.98 15.27 -12.18
CA ALA A 42 11.89 16.41 -12.15
C ALA A 42 13.26 16.12 -12.80
N THR A 43 13.47 14.93 -13.35
CA THR A 43 14.80 14.48 -13.74
C THR A 43 15.22 14.86 -15.16
N TYR A 44 16.40 15.46 -15.29
CA TYR A 44 16.92 16.04 -16.54
C TYR A 44 16.93 15.07 -17.75
N TRP A 45 17.19 13.79 -17.54
CA TRP A 45 17.29 12.79 -18.62
C TRP A 45 15.94 12.48 -19.30
N ARG A 46 14.79 12.91 -18.76
CA ARG A 46 13.48 12.77 -19.43
C ARG A 46 13.26 13.76 -20.59
N ASN A 47 14.10 14.78 -20.72
CA ASN A 47 14.16 15.59 -21.93
C ASN A 47 14.61 14.75 -23.14
N ALA A 48 15.31 13.64 -22.89
CA ALA A 48 15.57 12.60 -23.88
C ALA A 48 14.53 11.48 -23.74
N ARG A 49 13.99 11.02 -24.88
CA ARG A 49 13.03 9.91 -24.91
C ARG A 49 13.75 8.62 -24.48
N GLN A 50 13.50 8.15 -23.26
CA GLN A 50 13.98 6.86 -22.76
C GLN A 50 12.82 5.87 -22.62
N PRO A 51 13.05 4.57 -22.86
CA PRO A 51 12.06 3.54 -22.60
C PRO A 51 11.64 3.54 -21.12
N PHE A 52 10.35 3.29 -20.87
CA PHE A 52 9.85 3.13 -19.50
C PHE A 52 10.28 1.74 -19.00
N HIS A 53 11.04 1.69 -17.90
CA HIS A 53 11.43 0.43 -17.27
C HIS A 53 10.39 0.05 -16.21
N ALA A 54 9.69 -1.06 -16.42
CA ALA A 54 8.84 -1.64 -15.39
C ALA A 54 9.72 -2.22 -14.28
N GLY A 55 9.35 -1.96 -13.02
CA GLY A 55 10.09 -2.49 -11.87
C GLY A 55 9.44 -2.13 -10.54
N PRO A 56 9.84 -2.79 -9.44
CA PRO A 56 9.34 -2.51 -8.10
C PRO A 56 9.48 -1.03 -7.74
N GLY A 57 8.42 -0.43 -7.21
CA GLY A 57 8.41 0.98 -6.77
C GLY A 57 8.28 2.03 -7.88
N GLN A 58 8.34 1.66 -9.17
CA GLN A 58 8.29 2.64 -10.27
C GLN A 58 6.95 3.37 -10.38
N TRP A 59 5.84 2.73 -10.01
CA TRP A 59 4.52 3.36 -9.97
C TRP A 59 4.34 4.32 -8.78
N ARG A 60 4.98 4.04 -7.64
CA ARG A 60 5.00 4.96 -6.49
C ARG A 60 5.89 6.17 -6.78
N ALA A 61 7.03 5.97 -7.44
CA ALA A 61 7.96 7.02 -7.81
C ALA A 61 7.40 8.07 -8.78
N SER A 62 6.30 7.77 -9.50
CA SER A 62 5.60 8.77 -10.33
C SER A 62 4.70 9.72 -9.54
N ALA A 63 4.45 9.48 -8.26
CA ALA A 63 3.59 10.30 -7.41
C ALA A 63 4.33 10.97 -6.24
N HIS A 64 5.63 10.70 -6.07
CA HIS A 64 6.45 11.40 -5.08
C HIS A 64 6.67 12.86 -5.52
N PRO A 65 6.67 13.84 -4.58
CA PRO A 65 6.97 15.25 -4.86
C PRO A 65 8.39 15.45 -5.41
#